data_AF-A0A812HQX3-F1
#
_entry.id   AF-A0A812HQX3-F1
#
_cell.length_a   1.000
_cell.length_b   1.000
_cell.length_c   1.000
_cell.angle_alpha   90.00
_cell.angle_beta   90.00
_cell.angle_gamma   90.00
#
_symmetry.space_group_name_H-M   'P 1'
#
loop_
_entity.id
_entity.type
_entity.pdbx_description
1 polymer ?
#
loop_
_entity_poly.entity_id
_entity_poly.type
_entity_poly.pdbx_seq_one_letter_code
_entity_poly.pdbx_strand_id
1 'polypeptide(L)'
;MTAHYDLLDPDASEAEDFSKTLGGYSSVLEEILDLDKFKSANIEHDCFTLSTYKDPYYVSERVKVALEAEGVTGIEFIPMEFA
;
A
#
# COMPACT_ATOMS: atom_id res chain seq x y z
N MET A 1 2.50 14.77 6.97
CA MET A 1 3.09 13.43 7.10
C MET A 1 2.11 12.47 6.46
N THR A 2 2.57 11.59 5.58
CA THR A 2 1.76 10.49 5.04
C THR A 2 1.66 9.39 6.09
N ALA A 3 0.50 8.77 6.25
CA ALA A 3 0.35 7.63 7.15
C ALA A 3 1.03 6.39 6.58
N HIS A 4 1.55 5.54 7.46
CA HIS A 4 2.27 4.32 7.11
C HIS A 4 1.76 3.13 7.93
N TYR A 5 1.54 1.98 7.29
CA TYR A 5 1.12 0.75 7.97
C TYR A 5 2.01 -0.43 7.57
N ASP A 6 2.28 -1.32 8.52
CA ASP A 6 2.97 -2.59 8.26
C ASP A 6 1.94 -3.62 7.77
N LEU A 7 1.75 -3.68 6.46
CA LEU A 7 0.76 -4.57 5.82
C LEU A 7 1.35 -5.46 4.73
N LEU A 8 2.57 -5.20 4.27
CA LEU A 8 3.21 -6.02 3.24
C LEU A 8 3.39 -7.46 3.76
N ASP A 9 3.02 -8.44 2.96
CA ASP A 9 3.50 -9.82 3.11
C ASP A 9 4.81 -9.94 2.33
N PRO A 10 5.98 -9.96 2.98
CA PRO A 10 7.26 -9.95 2.26
C PRO A 10 7.52 -11.26 1.51
N ASP A 11 6.98 -12.39 1.97
CA ASP A 11 7.23 -13.70 1.34
C ASP A 11 6.32 -13.86 0.11
N ALA A 12 5.02 -13.57 0.25
CA ALA A 12 4.08 -13.62 -0.87
C ALA A 12 4.40 -12.56 -1.94
N SER A 13 4.96 -11.42 -1.52
CA SER A 13 5.34 -10.33 -2.44
C SER A 13 6.70 -10.53 -3.13
N GLU A 14 7.40 -11.63 -2.83
CA GLU A 14 8.79 -11.88 -3.25
C GLU A 14 9.68 -10.64 -2.99
N ALA A 15 9.56 -10.06 -1.79
CA ALA A 15 10.21 -8.82 -1.43
C ALA A 15 11.70 -9.02 -1.10
N GLU A 16 12.57 -8.25 -1.76
CA GLU A 16 14.03 -8.38 -1.66
C GLU A 16 14.70 -7.05 -1.26
N ASP A 17 16.01 -7.12 -0.99
CA ASP A 17 16.85 -5.96 -0.69
C ASP A 17 16.37 -5.12 0.51
N PHE A 18 15.97 -5.78 1.60
CA PHE A 18 15.57 -5.07 2.81
C PHE A 18 16.72 -4.22 3.36
N SER A 19 16.48 -2.91 3.44
CA SER A 19 17.44 -1.95 3.94
C SER A 19 16.84 -1.10 5.05
N LYS A 20 17.42 -1.20 6.25
CA LYS A 20 17.05 -0.34 7.39
C LYS A 20 17.34 1.14 7.13
N THR A 21 18.38 1.45 6.34
CA THR A 21 18.71 2.85 6.00
C THR A 21 17.73 3.45 5.01
N LEU A 22 17.17 2.64 4.10
CA LEU A 22 16.10 3.05 3.18
C LEU A 22 14.70 2.92 3.82
N GLY A 23 14.61 2.20 4.93
CA GLY A 23 13.38 2.02 5.70
C GLY A 23 12.42 0.99 5.13
N GLY A 24 12.92 0.00 4.39
CA GLY A 24 12.09 -1.00 3.72
C GLY A 24 12.81 -1.83 2.67
N TYR A 25 12.04 -2.64 1.96
CA TYR A 25 12.43 -3.34 0.75
C TYR A 25 12.54 -2.34 -0.41
N SER A 26 13.55 -2.51 -1.27
CA SER A 26 13.68 -1.72 -2.51
C SER A 26 13.22 -2.46 -3.75
N SER A 27 12.91 -3.75 -3.63
CA SER A 27 12.40 -4.58 -4.71
C SER A 27 11.22 -5.40 -4.20
N VAL A 28 10.09 -5.31 -4.90
CA VAL A 28 8.88 -6.10 -4.69
C VAL A 28 8.41 -6.51 -6.08
N LEU A 29 8.24 -7.82 -6.31
CA LEU A 29 7.85 -8.33 -7.63
C LEU A 29 6.34 -8.23 -7.84
N GLU A 30 5.58 -8.65 -6.84
CA GLU A 30 4.12 -8.59 -6.80
C GLU A 30 3.72 -8.00 -5.46
N GLU A 31 2.86 -6.98 -5.44
CA GLU A 31 2.50 -6.33 -4.19
C GLU A 31 1.30 -7.04 -3.55
N ILE A 32 1.59 -7.88 -2.55
CA ILE A 32 0.58 -8.66 -1.84
C ILE A 32 0.53 -8.24 -0.37
N LEU A 33 -0.66 -7.91 0.11
CA LEU A 33 -0.88 -7.53 1.51
C LEU A 33 -1.17 -8.77 2.37
N ASP A 34 -0.63 -8.76 3.58
CA ASP A 34 -0.96 -9.72 4.62
C ASP A 34 -2.37 -9.42 5.16
N LEU A 35 -3.30 -10.36 4.94
CA LEU A 35 -4.70 -10.22 5.30
C LEU A 35 -4.90 -10.12 6.82
N ASP A 36 -4.08 -10.80 7.61
CA ASP A 36 -4.21 -10.80 9.08
C ASP A 36 -3.65 -9.49 9.67
N LYS A 37 -2.55 -8.96 9.10
CA LYS A 37 -2.08 -7.60 9.43
C LYS A 37 -3.15 -6.56 9.07
N PHE A 38 -3.78 -6.67 7.91
CA PHE A 38 -4.83 -5.75 7.50
C PHE A 38 -6.05 -5.78 8.43
N LYS A 39 -6.55 -6.97 8.77
CA LYS A 39 -7.70 -7.13 9.68
C LYS A 39 -7.42 -6.66 11.10
N SER A 40 -6.17 -6.75 11.55
CA SER A 40 -5.75 -6.31 12.89
C SER A 40 -5.35 -4.83 12.94
N ALA A 41 -5.05 -4.22 11.81
CA ALA A 41 -4.74 -2.80 11.70
C ALA A 41 -5.99 -1.93 11.87
N ASN A 42 -5.91 -0.93 12.74
CA ASN A 42 -6.91 0.14 12.80
C ASN A 42 -6.55 1.23 11.77
N ILE A 43 -6.99 1.04 10.52
CA ILE A 43 -6.72 1.98 9.42
C ILE A 43 -7.70 3.14 9.48
N GLU A 44 -7.25 4.29 9.98
CA GLU A 44 -8.06 5.51 10.13
C GLU A 44 -7.91 6.48 8.95
N HIS A 45 -6.94 6.25 8.08
CA HIS A 45 -6.55 7.17 7.02
C HIS A 45 -7.08 6.72 5.66
N ASP A 46 -7.72 7.63 4.94
CA ASP A 46 -8.19 7.40 3.57
C ASP A 46 -7.07 7.36 2.53
N CYS A 47 -5.85 7.76 2.90
CA CYS A 47 -4.67 7.73 2.05
C CYS A 47 -3.43 7.36 2.89
N PHE A 48 -2.72 6.31 2.51
CA PHE A 48 -1.54 5.82 3.21
C PHE A 48 -0.58 5.08 2.28
N THR A 49 0.58 4.68 2.79
CA THR A 49 1.54 3.79 2.10
C THR A 49 2.06 2.73 3.09
N LEU A 50 2.89 1.78 2.64
CA LEU A 50 3.40 0.73 3.54
C LEU A 50 4.61 1.23 4.32
N SER A 51 4.81 0.70 5.53
CA SER A 51 5.96 1.06 6.36
C SER A 51 7.27 0.54 5.79
N THR A 52 7.22 -0.59 5.08
CA THR A 52 8.38 -1.33 4.55
C THR A 52 8.49 -1.30 3.03
N TYR A 53 7.57 -0.66 2.31
CA TYR A 53 7.66 -0.45 0.86
C TYR A 53 6.82 0.78 0.47
N LYS A 54 7.48 1.86 0.05
CA LYS A 54 6.86 3.21 -0.01
C LYS A 54 6.56 3.68 -1.44
N ASP A 55 6.53 2.76 -2.40
CA ASP A 55 6.35 3.12 -3.80
C ASP A 55 4.87 3.45 -4.13
N PRO A 56 3.88 2.61 -3.78
CA PRO A 56 2.48 2.93 -4.04
C PRO A 56 1.79 3.65 -2.89
N TYR A 57 0.68 4.31 -3.26
CA TYR A 57 -0.28 4.89 -2.34
C TYR A 57 -1.57 4.09 -2.36
N TYR A 58 -2.11 3.82 -1.19
CA TYR A 58 -3.40 3.22 -0.99
C TYR A 58 -4.40 4.30 -0.69
N VAL A 59 -5.57 4.20 -1.32
CA VAL A 59 -6.68 5.10 -1.03
C VAL A 59 -7.96 4.30 -0.75
N SER A 60 -8.84 4.86 0.08
CA SER A 60 -10.15 4.28 0.27
C SER A 60 -11.00 4.41 -0.99
N GLU A 61 -11.97 3.50 -1.17
CA GLU A 61 -12.91 3.55 -2.31
C GLU A 61 -13.64 4.90 -2.39
N ARG A 62 -13.90 5.54 -1.24
CA ARG A 62 -14.50 6.87 -1.18
C ARG A 62 -13.64 7.93 -1.89
N VAL A 63 -12.32 7.90 -1.68
CA VAL A 63 -11.40 8.84 -2.34
C VAL A 63 -11.31 8.55 -3.82
N LYS A 64 -11.20 7.27 -4.21
CA LYS A 64 -11.21 6.87 -5.62
C LYS A 64 -12.45 7.40 -6.34
N VAL A 65 -13.65 7.14 -5.82
CA VAL A 65 -14.92 7.59 -6.41
C VAL A 65 -14.98 9.11 -6.51
N ALA A 66 -14.50 9.85 -5.50
CA ALA A 66 -14.47 11.30 -5.55
C ALA A 66 -13.54 11.83 -6.65
N LEU A 67 -12.35 11.23 -6.82
CA LEU A 67 -11.39 11.63 -7.85
C LEU A 67 -11.91 11.31 -9.27
N GLU A 68 -12.53 10.14 -9.45
CA GLU A 68 -13.15 9.75 -10.72
C GLU A 68 -14.33 10.67 -11.09
N ALA A 69 -15.17 11.04 -10.11
CA ALA A 69 -16.32 11.92 -10.33
C ALA A 69 -15.91 13.34 -10.78
N GLU A 70 -14.77 13.84 -10.28
CA GLU A 70 -14.18 15.12 -10.69
C GLU A 70 -13.39 15.02 -12.00
N GLY A 71 -13.29 13.84 -12.61
CA GLY A 71 -12.58 13.62 -13.87
C GLY A 71 -11.06 13.83 -13.76
N VAL A 72 -10.49 13.54 -12.58
CA VAL A 72 -9.03 13.62 -12.38
C VAL A 72 -8.34 12.60 -13.28
N THR A 73 -7.31 13.04 -14.02
CA THR A 73 -6.53 12.21 -14.94
C THR A 73 -5.09 12.07 -14.45
N GLY A 74 -4.36 11.06 -14.96
CA GLY A 74 -2.99 10.77 -14.55
C GLY A 74 -2.85 9.92 -13.29
N ILE A 75 -3.96 9.33 -12.82
CA ILE A 75 -4.00 8.36 -11.72
C ILE A 75 -4.58 7.06 -12.27
N GLU A 76 -3.94 5.93 -11.93
CA GLU A 76 -4.46 4.59 -12.16
C GLU A 76 -4.83 3.97 -10.82
N PHE A 77 -6.04 3.43 -10.71
CA PHE A 77 -6.49 2.73 -9.50
C PHE A 77 -6.42 1.23 -9.73
N ILE A 78 -5.51 0.58 -9.01
CA ILE A 78 -5.30 -0.87 -9.06
C ILE A 78 -5.90 -1.47 -7.77
N PRO A 79 -6.76 -2.49 -7.86
CA PRO A 79 -7.23 -3.20 -6.69
C PRO A 79 -6.07 -3.81 -5.89
N MET A 80 -6.12 -3.73 -4.57
CA MET A 80 -5.17 -4.42 -3.70
C MET A 80 -5.43 -5.93 -3.69
N GLU A 81 -4.36 -6.71 -3.56
CA GLU A 81 -4.42 -8.17 -3.43
C GLU A 81 -3.95 -8.61 -2.04
N PHE A 82 -4.44 -9.78 -1.61
CA PHE A 82 -4.15 -10.35 -0.29
C PHE A 82 -3.70 -11.81 -0.42
N ALA A 83 -2.78 -12.21 0.47
CA ALA A 83 -2.42 -13.62 0.70
C ALA A 83 -3.43 -14.34 1.60
#